data_AF-A0A560S8D1-F1
#
_entry.id   AF-A0A560S8D1-F1
#
_cell.length_a   1.000
_cell.length_b   1.000
_cell.length_c   1.000
_cell.angle_alpha   90.00
_cell.angle_beta   90.00
_cell.angle_gamma   90.00
#
_symmetry.space_group_name_H-M   'P 1'
#
loop_
_entity.id
_entity.type
_entity.pdbx_description
1 polymer ?
#
loop_
_entity_poly.entity_id
_entity_poly.type
_entity_poly.pdbx_seq_one_letter_code
_entity_poly.pdbx_strand_id
1 'polypeptide(L)'
;MPIYLAAESELHVGQNSFTEAPAEEGTCVVVFEDDEDTGYFYALDTAAESNPIQDALHIYNVADVSDKHKPSSLKIGWSVDHTKAVLLINDYPHAIFDFTAKQGYCRTGFPPHTGNGWSEHGHDWDDAALELFA
;
A
#
# COMPACT_ATOMS: atom_id res chain seq x y z
N MET A 1 17.06 3.42 -6.24
CA MET A 1 16.67 4.60 -5.45
C MET A 1 16.55 4.16 -4.01
N PRO A 2 17.26 4.78 -3.06
CA PRO A 2 17.22 4.31 -1.67
C PRO A 2 15.81 4.46 -1.06
N ILE A 3 15.49 3.57 -0.13
CA ILE A 3 14.25 3.53 0.64
C ILE A 3 14.58 3.78 2.11
N TYR A 4 13.72 4.52 2.81
CA TYR A 4 13.70 4.56 4.28
C TYR A 4 12.48 3.80 4.81
N LEU A 5 12.64 3.20 5.99
CA LEU A 5 11.55 2.52 6.70
C LEU A 5 10.70 3.57 7.42
N ALA A 6 9.45 3.73 7.02
CA ALA A 6 8.54 4.73 7.59
C ALA A 6 7.68 4.17 8.71
N ALA A 7 7.27 2.89 8.62
CA ALA A 7 6.54 2.21 9.67
C ALA A 7 6.86 0.72 9.69
N GLU A 8 6.82 0.13 10.89
CA GLU A 8 6.93 -1.31 11.11
C GLU A 8 5.97 -1.71 12.25
N SER A 9 5.23 -2.79 12.04
CA SER A 9 4.27 -3.33 13.00
C SER A 9 4.16 -4.85 12.87
N GLU A 10 3.56 -5.49 13.88
CA GLU A 10 3.13 -6.88 13.80
C GLU A 10 1.69 -6.93 13.27
N LEU A 11 1.46 -7.71 12.22
CA LEU A 11 0.16 -7.94 11.61
C LEU A 11 -0.43 -9.26 12.10
N HIS A 12 -1.62 -9.19 12.70
CA HIS A 12 -2.48 -10.34 12.97
C HIS A 12 -3.67 -10.31 12.01
N VAL A 13 -3.62 -11.13 10.96
CA VAL A 13 -4.65 -11.14 9.91
C VAL A 13 -6.04 -11.47 10.49
N GLY A 14 -7.04 -10.65 10.18
CA GLY A 14 -8.39 -10.76 10.72
C GLY A 14 -8.57 -10.16 12.11
N GLN A 15 -7.68 -9.26 12.52
CA GLN A 15 -7.83 -8.42 13.70
C GLN A 15 -7.75 -6.96 13.29
N ASN A 16 -8.77 -6.18 13.66
CA ASN A 16 -8.85 -4.77 13.33
C ASN A 16 -7.55 -4.04 13.72
N SER A 17 -6.84 -3.55 12.73
CA SER A 17 -5.57 -2.86 12.90
C SER A 17 -5.28 -1.97 11.70
N PHE A 18 -4.55 -0.89 11.93
CA PHE A 18 -4.06 -0.05 10.85
C PHE A 18 -2.63 0.39 11.14
N THR A 19 -1.86 0.60 10.07
CA THR A 19 -0.51 1.16 10.11
C THR A 19 -0.45 2.33 9.14
N GLU A 20 -0.40 3.53 9.70
CA GLU A 20 -0.21 4.77 8.95
C GLU A 20 1.28 5.07 8.80
N ALA A 21 1.68 5.48 7.59
CA ALA A 21 3.06 5.82 7.26
C ALA A 21 3.09 7.07 6.38
N PRO A 22 3.13 8.28 6.97
CA PRO A 22 3.31 9.51 6.20
C PRO A 22 4.69 9.52 5.54
N ALA A 23 4.80 10.14 4.37
CA ALA A 23 6.11 10.53 3.86
C ALA A 23 6.75 11.58 4.80
N GLU A 24 8.08 11.61 4.89
CA GLU A 24 8.76 12.57 5.77
C GLU A 24 8.58 14.02 5.29
N GLU A 25 8.37 14.21 3.98
CA GLU A 25 8.04 15.49 3.37
C GLU A 25 6.78 15.41 2.49
N GLY A 26 6.08 16.54 2.37
CA GLY A 26 4.88 16.67 1.57
C GLY A 26 3.59 16.29 2.31
N THR A 27 2.57 15.91 1.55
CA THR A 27 1.20 15.66 2.04
C THR A 27 0.74 14.23 1.81
N CYS A 28 1.59 13.41 1.18
CA CYS A 28 1.30 12.04 0.81
C CYS A 28 1.42 11.14 2.04
N VAL A 29 0.43 10.27 2.21
CA VAL A 29 0.38 9.28 3.29
C VAL A 29 -0.06 7.96 2.68
N VAL A 30 0.45 6.86 3.21
CA VAL A 30 -0.12 5.54 2.95
C VAL A 30 -0.59 4.91 4.24
N VAL A 31 -1.68 4.15 4.14
CA VAL A 31 -2.27 3.46 5.29
C VAL A 31 -2.54 2.02 4.89
N PHE A 32 -2.00 1.08 5.66
CA PHE A 32 -2.49 -0.29 5.64
C PHE A 32 -3.59 -0.45 6.69
N GLU A 33 -4.65 -1.17 6.36
CA GLU A 33 -5.76 -1.52 7.26
C GLU A 33 -6.12 -3.00 7.08
N ASP A 34 -6.25 -3.73 8.19
CA ASP A 34 -7.00 -4.98 8.26
C ASP A 34 -8.32 -4.67 8.98
N ASP A 35 -9.45 -4.83 8.29
CA ASP A 35 -10.79 -4.50 8.79
C ASP A 35 -11.56 -5.73 9.32
N GLU A 36 -10.82 -6.77 9.74
CA GLU A 36 -11.31 -8.09 10.16
C GLU A 36 -11.78 -9.01 9.02
N ASP A 37 -12.15 -8.45 7.86
CA ASP A 37 -12.62 -9.20 6.69
C ASP A 37 -11.63 -9.16 5.51
N THR A 38 -10.96 -8.02 5.33
CA THR A 38 -10.05 -7.72 4.22
C THR A 38 -8.85 -6.90 4.69
N GLY A 39 -7.75 -7.01 3.94
CA GLY A 39 -6.59 -6.13 4.05
C GLY A 39 -6.55 -5.17 2.87
N TYR A 40 -6.50 -3.86 3.15
CA TYR A 40 -6.36 -2.81 2.15
C TYR A 40 -5.13 -1.93 2.41
N PHE A 41 -4.60 -1.38 1.32
CA PHE A 41 -3.54 -0.39 1.36
C PHE A 41 -3.98 0.86 0.58
N TYR A 42 -4.04 2.00 1.24
CA TYR A 42 -4.58 3.23 0.71
C TYR A 42 -3.48 4.25 0.43
N ALA A 43 -3.61 4.97 -0.69
CA ALA A 43 -2.85 6.17 -0.98
C ALA A 43 -3.69 7.39 -0.63
N LEU A 44 -3.15 8.28 0.20
CA LEU A 44 -3.81 9.50 0.65
C LEU A 44 -3.00 10.74 0.26
N ASP A 45 -3.72 11.83 -0.01
CA ASP A 45 -3.20 13.20 -0.06
C ASP A 45 -3.95 14.07 0.94
N THR A 46 -3.27 14.46 2.01
CA THR A 46 -3.84 15.25 3.11
C THR A 46 -4.14 16.69 2.73
N ALA A 47 -3.67 17.18 1.58
CA ALA A 47 -4.02 18.49 1.05
C ALA A 47 -5.29 18.46 0.18
N ALA A 48 -5.86 17.29 -0.13
CA ALA A 48 -7.09 17.20 -0.92
C ALA A 48 -8.28 17.81 -0.15
N GLU A 49 -9.03 18.72 -0.78
CA GLU A 49 -10.09 19.50 -0.11
C GLU A 49 -11.29 18.68 0.37
N SER A 50 -11.50 17.48 -0.16
CA SER A 50 -12.68 16.65 0.15
C SER A 50 -12.30 15.26 0.63
N ASN A 51 -12.01 14.34 -0.28
CA ASN A 51 -11.61 12.98 0.04
C ASN A 51 -10.08 12.88 0.03
N PRO A 52 -9.41 12.61 1.17
CA PRO A 52 -7.98 12.40 1.17
C PRO A 52 -7.58 11.10 0.46
N ILE A 53 -8.45 10.09 0.38
CA ILE A 53 -8.13 8.81 -0.28
C ILE A 53 -8.10 9.02 -1.79
N GLN A 54 -6.92 8.85 -2.38
CA GLN A 54 -6.64 8.99 -3.81
C GLN A 54 -6.74 7.66 -4.55
N ASP A 55 -6.30 6.57 -3.91
CA ASP A 55 -6.38 5.22 -4.46
C ASP A 55 -6.39 4.17 -3.34
N ALA A 56 -6.83 2.95 -3.66
CA ALA A 56 -6.93 1.84 -2.72
C ALA A 56 -6.52 0.53 -3.41
N LEU A 57 -5.75 -0.29 -2.71
CA LEU A 57 -5.26 -1.58 -3.20
C LEU A 57 -5.73 -2.68 -2.26
N HIS A 58 -6.40 -3.68 -2.80
CA HIS A 58 -6.76 -4.87 -2.04
C HIS A 58 -5.53 -5.80 -1.91
N ILE A 59 -5.24 -6.23 -0.68
CA ILE A 59 -4.08 -7.05 -0.36
C ILE A 59 -4.48 -8.51 -0.16
N TYR A 60 -5.54 -8.75 0.61
CA TYR A 60 -6.08 -10.09 0.85
C TYR A 60 -7.52 -10.05 1.37
N ASN A 61 -8.26 -11.15 1.21
CA ASN A 61 -9.41 -11.45 2.06
C ASN A 61 -8.92 -12.33 3.22
N VAL A 62 -9.35 -12.03 4.45
CA VAL A 62 -9.00 -12.81 5.65
C VAL A 62 -9.47 -14.26 5.55
N ALA A 63 -10.54 -14.52 4.79
CA ALA A 63 -11.01 -15.88 4.51
C ALA A 63 -10.00 -16.71 3.68
N ASP A 64 -9.19 -16.07 2.85
CA ASP A 64 -8.28 -16.72 1.89
C ASP A 64 -6.86 -16.89 2.45
N VAL A 65 -6.53 -16.27 3.59
CA VAL A 65 -5.22 -16.39 4.23
C VAL A 65 -5.15 -17.67 5.08
N SER A 66 -4.42 -18.67 4.58
CA SER A 66 -4.38 -20.03 5.14
C SER A 66 -3.75 -20.10 6.55
N ASP A 67 -2.76 -19.27 6.82
CA ASP A 67 -2.00 -19.25 8.07
C ASP A 67 -2.21 -17.97 8.89
N LYS A 68 -3.38 -17.33 8.75
CA LYS A 68 -3.78 -16.10 9.47
C LYS A 68 -3.65 -16.13 10.99
N HIS A 69 -3.53 -17.31 11.58
CA HIS A 69 -3.28 -17.49 13.01
C HIS A 69 -1.83 -17.21 13.43
N LYS A 70 -0.90 -17.07 12.47
CA LYS A 70 0.49 -16.69 12.72
C LYS A 70 0.66 -15.18 12.55
N PRO A 71 1.40 -14.50 13.45
CA PRO A 71 1.76 -13.11 13.23
C PRO A 71 2.66 -12.99 11.99
N SER A 72 2.52 -11.87 11.27
CA SER A 72 3.38 -11.46 10.17
C SER A 72 4.07 -10.14 10.49
N SER A 73 5.26 -9.92 9.94
CA SER A 73 5.91 -8.60 9.99
C SER A 73 5.33 -7.73 8.88
N LEU A 74 4.84 -6.54 9.21
CA LEU A 74 4.41 -5.52 8.26
C LEU A 74 5.40 -4.37 8.27
N LYS A 75 5.88 -3.98 7.08
CA LYS A 75 6.76 -2.84 6.90
C LYS A 75 6.25 -1.97 5.77
N ILE A 76 6.33 -0.66 5.97
CA ILE A 76 6.07 0.32 4.92
C ILE A 76 7.34 1.12 4.69
N GLY A 77 7.82 1.08 3.45
CA GLY A 77 8.97 1.86 3.00
C GLY A 77 8.54 2.98 2.07
N TRP A 78 9.28 4.08 2.10
CA TRP A 78 9.16 5.17 1.15
C TRP A 78 10.48 5.39 0.43
N SER A 79 10.41 5.74 -0.86
CA SER A 79 11.58 6.28 -1.55
C SER A 79 12.05 7.57 -0.89
N VAL A 80 13.35 7.83 -0.89
CA VAL A 80 13.93 9.06 -0.31
C VAL A 80 13.45 10.36 -0.96
N ASP A 81 12.86 10.29 -2.15
CA ASP A 81 12.24 11.44 -2.82
C ASP A 81 10.75 11.61 -2.45
N HIS A 82 10.23 10.75 -1.57
CA HIS A 82 8.86 10.78 -1.05
C HIS A 82 7.78 10.57 -2.11
N THR A 83 8.14 10.02 -3.28
CA THR A 83 7.19 9.83 -4.38
C THR A 83 6.67 8.41 -4.52
N LYS A 84 7.28 7.43 -3.85
CA LYS A 84 6.90 6.02 -3.96
C LYS A 84 6.85 5.36 -2.60
N ALA A 85 5.81 4.57 -2.38
CA ALA A 85 5.62 3.79 -1.18
C ALA A 85 5.52 2.31 -1.52
N VAL A 86 6.03 1.44 -0.66
CA VAL A 86 5.95 -0.02 -0.79
C VAL A 86 5.45 -0.63 0.52
N LEU A 87 4.49 -1.53 0.40
CA LEU A 87 4.02 -2.40 1.49
C LEU A 87 4.72 -3.76 1.39
N LEU A 88 5.41 -4.13 2.46
CA LEU A 88 6.05 -5.42 2.64
C LEU A 88 5.32 -6.18 3.75
N ILE A 89 4.96 -7.45 3.48
CA ILE A 89 4.50 -8.38 4.51
C ILE A 89 5.48 -9.55 4.50
N ASN A 90 6.11 -9.84 5.63
CA ASN A 90 7.20 -10.82 5.77
C ASN A 90 8.32 -10.61 4.75
N ASP A 91 8.75 -9.36 4.58
CA ASP A 91 9.78 -8.91 3.62
C ASP A 91 9.46 -9.20 2.14
N TYR A 92 8.22 -9.59 1.83
CA TYR A 92 7.74 -9.75 0.46
C TYR A 92 6.91 -8.54 0.03
N PRO A 93 7.13 -7.97 -1.17
CA PRO A 93 6.38 -6.81 -1.63
C PRO A 93 4.97 -7.21 -2.12
N HIS A 94 3.97 -6.64 -1.46
CA HIS A 94 2.55 -6.89 -1.71
C HIS A 94 1.89 -5.77 -2.52
N ALA A 95 2.30 -4.53 -2.29
CA ALA A 95 1.74 -3.37 -2.98
C ALA A 95 2.75 -2.23 -3.10
N ILE A 96 2.62 -1.44 -4.16
CA ILE A 96 3.40 -0.23 -4.42
C ILE A 96 2.45 0.89 -4.85
N PHE A 97 2.70 2.10 -4.39
CA PHE A 97 2.15 3.32 -4.98
C PHE A 97 3.27 4.18 -5.55
N ASP A 98 3.07 4.67 -6.77
CA ASP A 98 3.85 5.72 -7.40
C ASP A 98 2.97 6.99 -7.48
N PHE A 99 3.20 7.92 -6.56
CA PHE A 99 2.45 9.17 -6.48
C PHE A 99 2.74 10.13 -7.65
N THR A 100 3.92 10.02 -8.27
CA THR A 100 4.26 10.82 -9.46
C THR A 100 3.48 10.33 -10.67
N ALA A 101 3.43 9.02 -10.87
CA ALA A 101 2.67 8.41 -11.97
C ALA A 101 1.17 8.27 -11.67
N LYS A 102 0.75 8.49 -10.41
CA LYS A 102 -0.60 8.21 -9.90
C LYS A 102 -1.02 6.77 -10.21
N GLN A 103 -0.15 5.82 -9.86
CA GLN A 103 -0.32 4.42 -10.20
C GLN A 103 -0.09 3.53 -8.98
N GLY A 104 -1.03 2.63 -8.72
CA GLY A 104 -0.94 1.59 -7.70
C GLY A 104 -0.72 0.22 -8.35
N TYR A 105 0.05 -0.63 -7.69
CA TYR A 105 0.30 -2.02 -8.10
C TYR A 105 0.07 -2.92 -6.90
N CYS A 106 -0.72 -3.98 -7.03
CA CYS A 106 -0.88 -4.97 -5.98
C CYS A 106 -0.98 -6.38 -6.55
N ARG A 107 -0.62 -7.38 -5.74
CA ARG A 107 -0.62 -8.79 -6.15
C ARG A 107 -2.00 -9.31 -6.57
N THR A 108 -3.08 -8.68 -6.12
CA THR A 108 -4.46 -9.09 -6.45
C THR A 108 -4.98 -8.43 -7.73
N GLY A 109 -4.33 -7.36 -8.21
CA GLY A 109 -4.82 -6.56 -9.33
C GLY A 109 -6.15 -5.83 -9.06
N PHE A 110 -6.57 -5.75 -7.79
CA PHE A 110 -7.88 -5.21 -7.40
C PHE A 110 -7.74 -3.92 -6.57
N PRO A 111 -8.62 -2.93 -6.76
CA PRO A 111 -9.83 -2.92 -7.60
C PRO A 111 -9.55 -2.83 -9.11
N PRO A 112 -10.54 -3.05 -9.99
CA PRO A 112 -10.44 -2.59 -11.37
C PRO A 112 -10.38 -1.06 -11.40
N HIS A 113 -9.85 -0.52 -12.49
CA HIS A 113 -9.81 0.93 -12.73
C HIS A 113 -11.15 1.61 -12.42
N THR A 114 -11.10 2.66 -11.59
CA THR A 114 -12.27 3.34 -11.03
C THR A 114 -12.59 4.69 -11.68
N GLY A 115 -11.73 5.22 -12.56
CA GLY A 115 -11.99 6.47 -13.30
C GLY A 115 -11.72 7.76 -12.51
N ASN A 116 -11.01 7.69 -11.37
CA ASN A 116 -10.72 8.83 -10.51
C ASN A 116 -9.40 9.55 -10.85
N GLY A 117 -8.73 9.17 -11.95
CA GLY A 117 -7.43 9.72 -12.37
C GLY A 117 -6.21 9.09 -11.69
N TRP A 118 -6.41 8.01 -10.92
CA TRP A 118 -5.37 7.08 -10.49
C TRP A 118 -5.52 5.74 -11.19
N SER A 119 -4.38 5.08 -11.40
CA SER A 119 -4.29 3.70 -11.87
C SER A 119 -5.11 3.46 -13.14
N GLU A 120 -4.95 4.34 -14.14
CA GLU A 120 -5.65 4.27 -15.43
C GLU A 120 -5.42 2.95 -16.17
N HIS A 121 -4.30 2.27 -15.86
CA HIS A 121 -3.95 0.97 -16.41
C HIS A 121 -4.41 -0.22 -15.55
N GLY A 122 -5.19 0.02 -14.49
CA GLY A 122 -5.54 -0.98 -13.49
C GLY A 122 -4.43 -1.13 -12.44
N HIS A 123 -4.56 -2.13 -11.57
CA HIS A 123 -3.68 -2.32 -10.40
C HIS A 123 -2.86 -3.61 -10.47
N ASP A 124 -2.80 -4.25 -11.64
CA ASP A 124 -2.06 -5.49 -11.84
C ASP A 124 -0.59 -5.32 -11.45
N TRP A 125 -0.06 -6.30 -10.73
CA TRP A 125 1.34 -6.30 -10.36
C TRP A 125 2.27 -6.42 -11.58
N ASP A 126 3.27 -5.55 -11.65
CA ASP A 126 4.39 -5.64 -12.58
C ASP A 126 5.70 -5.70 -11.77
N ASP A 127 6.53 -6.72 -12.00
CA ASP A 127 7.84 -6.80 -11.34
C ASP A 127 8.76 -5.63 -11.73
N ALA A 128 8.53 -4.99 -12.87
CA ALA A 128 9.20 -3.74 -13.24
C ALA A 128 8.89 -2.59 -12.26
N ALA A 129 7.81 -2.66 -11.47
CA ALA A 129 7.53 -1.70 -10.41
C ALA A 129 8.58 -1.75 -9.28
N LEU A 130 9.31 -2.87 -9.11
CA LEU A 130 10.42 -2.93 -8.15
C LEU A 130 11.64 -2.16 -8.63
N GLU A 131 11.84 -2.04 -9.95
CA GLU A 131 12.93 -1.23 -10.53
C GLU A 131 12.76 0.27 -10.26
N LEU A 132 11.56 0.70 -9.86
CA LEU A 132 11.33 2.07 -9.36
C LEU A 132 12.18 2.38 -8.12
N PHE A 133 12.64 1.36 -7.42
CA PHE A 133 13.48 1.45 -6.23
C PHE A 133 14.94 1.00 -6.47
N ALA A 134 15.32 0.63 -7.69
CA ALA A 134 16.70 0.24 -8.06
C ALA A 134 17.63 1.45 -8.21
#